data_AF-A0A1I4GHM3-F1
#
_entry.id   AF-A0A1I4GHM3-F1
#
_cell.length_a   1.000
_cell.length_b   1.000
_cell.length_c   1.000
_cell.angle_alpha   90.00
_cell.angle_beta   90.00
_cell.angle_gamma   90.00
#
_symmetry.space_group_name_H-M   'P 1'
#
loop_
_entity.id
_entity.type
_entity.pdbx_description
1 polymer ?
#
loop_
_entity_poly.entity_id
_entity_poly.type
_entity_poly.pdbx_seq_one_letter_code
_entity_poly.pdbx_strand_id
1 'polypeptide(L)'
;MARSVEVDVERLRTAAASLSKSGGAPGLEVIQVGDLGSPRSDAMYERFRDYWSPGWRAFADSTEALGTVLTAAADAYTRRDVEDAKGFSGVPRAF
;
A
#
# COMPACT_ATOMS: atom_id res chain seq x y z
N MET A 1 6.85 -18.94 -27.65
CA MET A 1 5.50 -19.14 -27.09
C MET A 1 5.41 -18.35 -25.79
N ALA A 2 4.68 -17.24 -25.76
CA ALA A 2 4.49 -16.45 -24.55
C ALA A 2 3.44 -17.15 -23.68
N ARG A 3 3.79 -17.47 -22.44
CA ARG A 3 2.85 -18.02 -21.44
C ARG A 3 1.92 -16.88 -21.04
N SER A 4 0.63 -16.99 -21.31
CA SER A 4 -0.34 -16.02 -20.79
C SER A 4 -0.38 -16.13 -19.27
N VAL A 5 -0.08 -15.04 -18.60
CA VAL A 5 -0.26 -14.92 -17.16
C VAL A 5 -1.59 -14.20 -16.96
N GLU A 6 -2.57 -14.94 -16.46
CA GLU A 6 -3.82 -14.37 -15.98
C GLU A 6 -3.54 -13.71 -14.63
N VAL A 7 -3.82 -12.42 -14.53
CA VAL A 7 -3.60 -11.64 -13.31
C VAL A 7 -4.94 -11.23 -12.73
N ASP A 8 -5.18 -11.62 -11.48
CA ASP A 8 -6.36 -11.23 -10.73
C ASP A 8 -6.24 -9.76 -10.28
N VAL A 9 -6.78 -8.86 -11.10
CA VAL A 9 -6.78 -7.40 -10.87
C VAL A 9 -7.53 -7.03 -9.60
N GLU A 10 -8.62 -7.73 -9.26
CA GLU A 10 -9.40 -7.45 -8.05
C GLU A 10 -8.64 -7.82 -6.78
N ARG A 11 -7.83 -8.88 -6.85
CA ARG A 11 -6.90 -9.23 -5.77
C ARG A 11 -5.82 -8.16 -5.57
N LEU A 12 -5.29 -7.58 -6.65
CA LEU A 12 -4.33 -6.46 -6.56
C LEU A 12 -4.96 -5.23 -5.91
N ARG A 13 -6.18 -4.85 -6.31
CA ARG A 13 -6.93 -3.73 -5.73
C ARG A 13 -7.26 -3.96 -4.26
N THR A 14 -7.71 -5.16 -3.91
CA THR A 14 -8.01 -5.55 -2.53
C THR A 14 -6.76 -5.48 -1.66
N ALA A 15 -5.61 -5.95 -2.17
CA ALA A 15 -4.34 -5.87 -1.46
C ALA A 15 -3.90 -4.41 -1.26
N ALA A 16 -4.01 -3.56 -2.30
CA ALA A 16 -3.71 -2.13 -2.18
C ALA A 16 -4.60 -1.43 -1.14
N ALA A 17 -5.90 -1.71 -1.13
CA ALA A 17 -6.85 -1.18 -0.16
C ALA A 17 -6.62 -1.70 1.27
N SER A 18 -6.09 -2.91 1.42
CA SER A 18 -5.68 -3.45 2.72
C SER A 18 -4.45 -2.73 3.25
N LEU A 19 -3.45 -2.50 2.39
CA LEU A 19 -2.22 -1.78 2.75
C LEU A 19 -2.50 -0.33 3.15
N SER A 20 -3.40 0.38 2.47
CA SER A 20 -3.75 1.76 2.84
C SER A 20 -4.42 1.85 4.22
N LYS A 21 -5.17 0.83 4.63
CA LYS A 21 -5.74 0.73 5.99
C LYS A 21 -4.70 0.38 7.05
N SER A 22 -3.65 -0.34 6.65
CA SER A 22 -2.61 -0.86 7.55
C SER A 22 -1.45 0.13 7.78
N GLY A 23 -1.15 0.95 6.77
CA GLY A 23 -0.05 1.92 6.78
C GLY A 23 -0.36 3.23 7.48
N GLY A 24 -1.62 3.46 7.85
CA GLY A 24 -1.99 4.60 8.70
C GLY A 24 -1.22 4.52 10.01
N ALA A 25 -0.49 5.58 10.36
CA ALA A 25 0.12 5.66 11.68
C ALA A 25 -0.97 5.39 12.73
N PRO A 26 -0.76 4.48 13.71
CA PRO A 26 -1.65 4.46 14.85
C PRO A 26 -1.70 5.90 15.34
N GLY A 27 -2.90 6.39 15.64
CA GLY A 27 -3.06 7.71 16.25
C GLY A 27 -2.11 7.74 17.44
N LEU A 28 -0.95 8.38 17.26
CA LEU A 28 0.03 8.51 18.30
C LEU A 28 -0.67 9.47 19.25
N GLU A 29 -1.32 8.94 20.28
CA GLU A 29 -1.57 9.73 21.47
C GLU A 29 -0.21 10.30 21.84
N VAL A 30 -0.08 11.60 21.60
CA VAL A 30 1.15 12.33 21.89
C VAL A 30 1.18 12.43 23.40
N ILE A 31 1.84 11.46 24.03
CA ILE A 31 2.17 11.55 25.45
C ILE A 31 3.12 12.74 25.57
N GLN A 32 2.65 13.79 26.25
CA GLN A 32 3.40 15.00 26.50
C GLN A 32 4.35 14.80 27.68
N VAL A 33 5.40 15.62 27.72
CA VAL A 33 6.29 15.68 28.88
C VAL A 33 5.48 16.09 30.10
N GLY A 34 5.48 15.23 31.13
CA GLY A 34 4.70 15.42 32.36
C GLY A 34 3.52 14.46 32.49
N ASP A 35 3.08 13.81 31.42
CA ASP A 35 1.95 12.88 31.45
C ASP A 35 2.27 11.57 32.18
N LEU A 36 3.55 11.19 32.27
CA LEU A 36 3.99 9.92 32.85
C LEU A 36 4.32 10.01 34.35
N GLY A 37 4.06 11.16 34.98
CA GLY A 37 4.14 11.35 36.43
C GLY A 37 5.55 11.35 37.02
N SER A 38 6.61 11.22 36.21
CA SER A 38 7.98 11.43 36.66
C SER A 38 8.91 11.90 35.52
N PRO A 39 9.87 12.80 35.80
CA PRO A 39 10.84 13.25 34.78
C PRO A 39 11.66 12.11 34.18
N ARG A 40 11.89 11.04 34.95
CA ARG A 40 12.60 9.84 34.47
C ARG A 40 11.76 9.07 33.45
N SER A 41 10.45 8.94 33.69
CA SER A 41 9.53 8.26 32.78
C SER A 41 9.42 9.04 31.47
N ASP A 42 9.28 10.37 31.55
CA ASP A 42 9.22 11.24 30.37
C ASP A 42 10.48 11.11 29.52
N ALA A 43 11.66 11.19 30.13
CA ALA A 43 12.93 11.05 29.41
C ALA A 43 13.11 9.66 28.76
N MET A 44 12.59 8.60 29.38
CA MET A 44 12.63 7.26 28.78
C MET A 44 11.64 7.12 27.61
N TYR A 45 10.45 7.71 27.74
CA TYR A 45 9.48 7.75 26.65
C TYR A 45 10.00 8.55 25.45
N GLU A 46 10.62 9.71 25.66
CA GLU A 46 11.24 10.48 24.58
C GLU A 46 12.29 9.66 23.84
N ARG A 47 13.19 8.98 24.56
CA ARG A 47 14.20 8.10 23.94
C ARG A 47 13.56 6.96 23.15
N PHE A 48 12.53 6.34 23.69
CA PHE A 48 11.79 5.28 22.99
C PHE A 48 11.13 5.83 21.73
N ARG A 49 10.45 6.98 21.82
CA ARG A 49 9.79 7.64 20.70
C ARG A 49 10.79 7.97 19.60
N ASP A 50 11.95 8.53 19.96
CA ASP A 50 12.98 8.92 19.00
C ASP A 50 13.60 7.68 18.32
N TYR A 51 13.73 6.57 19.04
CA TYR A 51 14.17 5.29 18.47
C TYR A 51 13.11 4.64 17.57
N TRP A 52 11.85 4.60 17.98
CA TRP A 52 10.78 3.85 17.32
C TRP A 52 10.17 4.59 16.12
N SER A 53 10.02 5.91 16.22
CA SER A 53 9.32 6.72 15.21
C SER A 53 9.93 6.64 13.81
N PRO A 54 11.27 6.68 13.62
CA PRO A 54 11.87 6.56 12.29
C PRO A 54 11.57 5.21 11.64
N GLY A 55 11.70 4.12 12.39
CA GLY A 55 11.41 2.77 11.89
C GLY A 55 9.95 2.60 11.49
N TRP A 56 9.03 3.14 12.30
CA TRP A 56 7.61 3.13 11.99
C TRP A 56 7.28 3.96 10.74
N ARG A 57 7.85 5.15 10.59
CA ARG A 57 7.67 5.99 9.38
C ARG A 57 8.14 5.25 8.13
N ALA A 58 9.34 4.67 8.17
CA ALA A 58 9.86 3.90 7.05
C ALA A 58 8.96 2.71 6.68
N PHE A 59 8.37 2.04 7.68
CA PHE A 59 7.39 0.99 7.44
C PHE A 59 6.11 1.53 6.77
N ALA A 60 5.53 2.61 7.31
CA ALA A 60 4.35 3.26 6.75
C ALA A 60 4.58 3.67 5.28
N ASP A 61 5.68 4.39 5.00
CA ASP A 61 6.06 4.83 3.67
C ASP A 61 6.21 3.64 2.71
N SER A 62 6.81 2.54 3.17
CA SER A 62 6.98 1.31 2.37
C SER A 62 5.64 0.66 2.04
N THR A 63 4.71 0.61 3.00
CA THR A 63 3.37 0.04 2.77
C THR A 63 2.53 0.89 1.81
N GLU A 64 2.66 2.22 1.88
CA GLU A 64 2.01 3.14 0.95
C GLU A 64 2.57 3.01 -0.47
N ALA A 65 3.90 2.95 -0.60
CA ALA A 65 4.56 2.74 -1.88
C ALA A 65 4.14 1.41 -2.52
N LEU A 66 4.07 0.33 -1.74
CA LEU A 66 3.60 -0.96 -2.22
C LEU A 66 2.14 -0.90 -2.67
N GLY A 67 1.27 -0.23 -1.90
CA GLY A 67 -0.13 -0.01 -2.30
C GLY A 67 -0.24 0.70 -3.64
N THR A 68 0.58 1.73 -3.87
CA THR A 68 0.62 2.49 -5.12
C THR A 68 1.06 1.62 -6.30
N VAL A 69 2.09 0.80 -6.11
CA VAL A 69 2.57 -0.14 -7.15
C VAL A 69 1.51 -1.17 -7.51
N LEU A 70 0.78 -1.71 -6.52
CA LEU A 70 -0.29 -2.67 -6.76
C LEU A 70 -1.47 -2.06 -7.55
N THR A 71 -1.86 -0.82 -7.23
CA THR A 71 -2.86 -0.08 -7.99
C THR A 71 -2.40 0.17 -9.43
N ALA A 72 -1.15 0.63 -9.62
CA ALA A 72 -0.60 0.86 -10.95
C ALA A 72 -0.53 -0.43 -11.79
N ALA A 73 -0.18 -1.56 -11.16
CA ALA A 73 -0.20 -2.87 -11.82
C ALA A 73 -1.62 -3.28 -12.23
N ALA A 74 -2.60 -3.11 -11.35
CA ALA A 74 -4.01 -3.39 -11.64
C ALA A 74 -4.51 -2.58 -12.85
N ASP A 75 -4.17 -1.30 -12.93
CA ASP A 75 -4.55 -0.42 -14.03
C ASP A 75 -3.86 -0.81 -15.35
N ALA A 76 -2.58 -1.20 -15.29
CA ALA A 76 -1.84 -1.65 -16.46
C ALA A 76 -2.43 -2.95 -17.04
N TYR A 77 -2.75 -3.93 -16.21
CA TYR A 77 -3.38 -5.18 -16.65
C TYR A 77 -4.80 -4.94 -17.18
N THR A 78 -5.59 -4.09 -16.52
CA THR A 78 -6.93 -3.70 -17.02
C THR A 78 -6.84 -3.07 -18.41
N ARG A 79 -5.86 -2.17 -18.63
CA ARG A 79 -5.67 -1.53 -19.94
C ARG A 79 -5.31 -2.54 -21.02
N ARG A 80 -4.36 -3.44 -20.72
CA ARG A 80 -3.97 -4.52 -21.64
C ARG A 80 -5.16 -5.39 -22.02
N ASP A 81 -5.96 -5.82 -21.04
CA ASP A 81 -7.09 -6.70 -21.29
C ASP A 81 -8.19 -6.01 -22.12
N VAL A 82 -8.38 -4.69 -21.94
CA VAL A 82 -9.26 -3.87 -22.79
C VAL A 82 -8.72 -3.73 -24.22
N GLU A 83 -7.40 -3.54 -24.39
CA GLU A 83 -6.75 -3.47 -25.71
C GLU A 83 -6.86 -4.80 -26.45
N ASP A 84 -6.61 -5.92 -25.77
CA ASP A 84 -6.76 -7.26 -26.32
C ASP A 84 -8.22 -7.51 -26.74
N ALA A 85 -9.20 -7.17 -25.90
CA ALA A 85 -10.62 -7.31 -26.21
C ALA A 85 -11.04 -6.50 -27.45
N LYS A 86 -10.49 -5.29 -27.63
CA LYS A 86 -10.70 -4.46 -28.83
C LYS A 86 -10.06 -5.06 -30.08
N GLY A 87 -8.89 -5.69 -29.94
CA GLY A 87 -8.23 -6.41 -31.02
C GLY A 87 -9.08 -7.58 -31.54
N PHE A 88 -9.78 -8.27 -30.65
CA PHE A 88 -10.68 -9.37 -31.03
C PHE A 88 -12.02 -8.91 -31.64
N SER A 89 -12.54 -7.74 -31.26
CA SER A 89 -13.81 -7.22 -31.82
C SER A 89 -13.67 -6.59 -33.21
N GLY A 90 -12.44 -6.35 -33.68
CA GLY A 90 -12.13 -5.79 -35.00
C GLY A 90 -11.99 -6.81 -36.13
N VAL A 91 -12.09 -8.12 -35.87
CA VAL A 91 -12.04 -9.15 -36.94
C VAL A 91 -13.47 -9.44 -37.39
N PRO A 92 -13.89 -9.02 -38.61
CA PRO A 92 -15.18 -9.43 -39.14
C PRO A 92 -15.15 -10.96 -39.30
N ARG A 93 -16.06 -11.67 -38.61
CA ARG A 93 -16.37 -13.05 -38.98
C ARG A 93 -16.92 -13.03 -40.39
N ALA A 94 -16.09 -13.42 -41.37
CA ALA A 94 -16.59 -13.90 -42.63
C ALA A 94 -17.37 -15.18 -42.35
N PHE A 95 -18.70 -15.10 -42.44
CA PHE A 95 -19.59 -16.23 -42.65
C PHE A 95 -19.76 -16.43 -44.15
#